data_AF-A0A6A5V2M3-F1
#
_entry.id   AF-A0A6A5V2M3-F1
#
_cell.length_a   1.000
_cell.length_b   1.000
_cell.length_c   1.000
_cell.angle_alpha   90.00
_cell.angle_beta   90.00
_cell.angle_gamma   90.00
#
_symmetry.space_group_name_H-M   'P 1'
#
loop_
_entity.id
_entity.type
_entity.pdbx_description
1 polymer ?
#
loop_
_entity_poly.entity_id
_entity_poly.type
_entity_poly.pdbx_seq_one_letter_code
_entity_poly.pdbx_strand_id
1 'polypeptide(L)'
;MQSSLNDWSASSIGSPELAEKLLGTYREEGLEGFMDVPYGFAALAYNAAGVATKAVEYAKRAEELILLKDGEWAPNLRIWKELLKDPKGHWSYGRRRG
;
A
#
# COMPACT_ATOMS: atom_id res chain seq x y z
N MET A 1 -11.60 3.05 7.39
CA MET A 1 -10.13 2.89 7.26
C MET A 1 -9.70 3.02 5.80
N GLN A 2 -10.17 2.15 4.91
CA GLN A 2 -9.82 2.17 3.48
C GLN A 2 -10.15 3.50 2.78
N SER A 3 -11.30 4.10 3.07
CA SER A 3 -11.69 5.41 2.53
C SER A 3 -10.66 6.50 2.85
N SER A 4 -10.21 6.59 4.11
CA SER A 4 -9.18 7.53 4.53
C SER A 4 -7.81 7.20 3.93
N LEU A 5 -7.47 5.92 3.78
CA LEU A 5 -6.21 5.51 3.16
C LEU A 5 -6.17 5.84 1.66
N ASN A 6 -7.32 5.78 0.98
CA ASN A 6 -7.48 6.14 -0.43
C ASN A 6 -7.80 7.62 -0.66
N ASP A 7 -7.99 8.40 0.40
CA ASP A 7 -8.15 9.85 0.30
C ASP A 7 -6.75 10.50 0.17
N TRP A 8 -6.54 11.17 -0.95
CA TRP A 8 -5.29 11.85 -1.31
C TRP A 8 -5.39 13.38 -1.17
N SER A 9 -6.50 13.87 -0.62
CA SER A 9 -6.65 15.27 -0.25
C SER A 9 -5.70 15.65 0.91
N ALA A 10 -5.41 16.94 1.04
CA ALA A 10 -4.59 17.45 2.14
C ALA A 10 -5.23 17.24 3.53
N SER A 11 -6.55 17.05 3.58
CA SER A 11 -7.31 16.78 4.82
C SER A 11 -7.36 15.30 5.20
N SER A 12 -6.77 14.41 4.39
CA SER A 12 -6.82 12.98 4.64
C SER A 12 -6.10 12.61 5.95
N ILE A 13 -6.77 11.81 6.77
CA ILE A 13 -6.19 11.20 7.98
C ILE A 13 -5.48 9.87 7.70
N GLY A 14 -5.26 9.51 6.43
CA GLY A 14 -4.59 8.26 6.09
C GLY A 14 -3.15 8.23 6.63
N SER A 15 -2.81 7.22 7.43
CA SER A 15 -1.48 7.10 8.04
C SER A 15 -0.97 5.65 7.98
N PRO A 16 0.34 5.42 8.19
CA PRO A 16 0.88 4.07 8.35
C PRO A 16 0.17 3.28 9.44
N GLU A 17 -0.13 3.91 10.58
CA GLU A 17 -0.82 3.27 11.72
C GLU A 17 -2.24 2.82 11.33
N LEU A 18 -2.96 3.62 10.54
CA LEU A 18 -4.28 3.24 10.05
C LEU A 18 -4.19 2.07 9.05
N ALA A 19 -3.12 2.00 8.26
CA ALA A 19 -2.87 0.87 7.36
C ALA A 19 -2.50 -0.40 8.12
N GLU A 20 -1.68 -0.31 9.17
CA GLU A 20 -1.37 -1.44 10.07
C GLU A 20 -2.61 -1.94 10.79
N LYS A 21 -3.51 -1.05 11.23
CA LYS A 21 -4.80 -1.44 11.80
C LYS A 21 -5.64 -2.24 10.80
N LEU A 22 -5.68 -1.79 9.54
CA LEU A 22 -6.38 -2.51 8.47
C LEU A 22 -5.78 -3.91 8.23
N LEU A 23 -4.44 -4.03 8.24
CA LEU A 23 -3.75 -5.32 8.15
C LEU A 23 -4.12 -6.25 9.32
N GLY A 24 -4.21 -5.72 10.53
CA GLY A 24 -4.68 -6.44 11.71
C GLY A 24 -6.10 -6.98 11.52
N THR A 25 -7.04 -6.12 11.13
CA THR A 25 -8.45 -6.52 10.90
C THR A 25 -8.57 -7.64 9.88
N TYR A 26 -7.85 -7.58 8.74
CA TYR A 26 -7.92 -8.66 7.75
C TYR A 26 -7.42 -10.00 8.31
N ARG A 27 -6.38 -10.00 9.14
CA ARG A 27 -5.88 -11.23 9.79
C ARG A 27 -6.83 -11.74 10.86
N GLU A 28 -7.39 -10.85 11.68
CA GLU A 28 -8.35 -11.20 12.73
C GLU A 28 -9.64 -11.81 12.14
N GLU A 29 -10.05 -11.35 10.96
CA GLU A 29 -11.23 -11.84 10.25
C GLU A 29 -10.96 -13.06 9.36
N GLY A 30 -9.72 -13.58 9.31
CA GLY A 30 -9.38 -14.74 8.48
C GLY A 30 -9.39 -14.47 6.97
N LEU A 31 -9.09 -13.23 6.58
CA LEU A 31 -9.08 -12.75 5.20
C LEU A 31 -7.68 -12.76 4.58
N GLU A 32 -6.81 -13.70 4.95
CA GLU A 32 -5.42 -13.78 4.49
C GLU A 32 -5.30 -13.86 2.96
N GLY A 33 -6.27 -14.47 2.29
CA GLY A 33 -6.34 -14.55 0.82
C GLY A 33 -6.57 -13.21 0.11
N PHE A 34 -6.93 -12.16 0.85
CA PHE A 34 -7.23 -10.81 0.33
C PHE A 34 -6.23 -9.76 0.83
N MET A 35 -5.06 -10.19 1.30
CA MET A 35 -4.05 -9.30 1.89
C MET A 35 -3.35 -8.40 0.86
N ASP A 36 -3.54 -8.62 -0.45
CA ASP A 36 -3.02 -7.75 -1.50
C ASP A 36 -3.50 -6.29 -1.33
N VAL A 37 -4.77 -6.12 -0.97
CA VAL A 37 -5.40 -4.81 -0.76
C VAL A 37 -4.80 -4.05 0.44
N PRO A 38 -4.80 -4.60 1.68
CA PRO A 38 -4.23 -3.89 2.82
C PRO A 38 -2.70 -3.75 2.73
N TYR A 39 -1.98 -4.67 2.08
CA TYR A 39 -0.56 -4.45 1.77
C TYR A 39 -0.36 -3.27 0.82
N GLY A 40 -1.20 -3.13 -0.20
CA GLY A 40 -1.17 -1.98 -1.09
C GLY A 40 -1.40 -0.65 -0.36
N PHE A 41 -2.38 -0.61 0.55
CA PHE A 41 -2.60 0.56 1.39
C PHE A 41 -1.42 0.88 2.31
N ALA A 42 -0.80 -0.13 2.93
CA ALA A 42 0.39 0.05 3.75
C ALA A 42 1.56 0.60 2.93
N ALA A 43 1.82 0.02 1.75
CA ALA A 43 2.88 0.48 0.85
C ALA A 43 2.75 1.97 0.53
N LEU A 44 1.55 2.38 0.12
CA LEU A 44 1.26 3.77 -0.23
C LEU A 44 1.28 4.71 0.98
N ALA A 45 0.78 4.27 2.15
CA ALA A 45 0.77 5.07 3.37
C ALA A 45 2.19 5.32 3.91
N TYR A 46 3.04 4.29 3.97
CA TYR A 46 4.44 4.46 4.36
C TYR A 46 5.20 5.34 3.38
N ASN A 47 4.94 5.22 2.07
CA ASN A 47 5.58 6.10 1.10
C ASN A 47 5.13 7.56 1.26
N ALA A 48 3.84 7.78 1.51
CA ALA A 48 3.28 9.10 1.80
C ALA A 48 3.88 9.76 3.05
N ALA A 49 4.23 8.97 4.06
CA ALA A 49 4.99 9.42 5.24
C ALA A 49 6.50 9.63 4.95
N GLY A 50 6.98 9.24 3.78
CA GLY A 50 8.38 9.30 3.38
C GLY A 50 9.25 8.15 3.92
N VAL A 51 8.64 7.07 4.40
CA VAL A 51 9.31 5.86 4.88
C VAL A 51 9.42 4.84 3.74
N ALA A 52 10.28 5.14 2.77
CA ALA A 52 10.43 4.37 1.54
C ALA A 52 10.77 2.89 1.77
N THR A 53 11.56 2.56 2.80
CA THR A 53 11.96 1.18 3.11
C THR A 53 10.76 0.29 3.45
N LYS A 54 9.85 0.78 4.30
CA LYS A 54 8.59 0.11 4.63
C LYS A 54 7.62 0.07 3.45
N ALA A 55 7.59 1.14 2.66
CA ALA A 55 6.79 1.16 1.43
C ALA A 55 7.18 0.01 0.48
N VAL A 56 8.49 -0.20 0.27
CA VAL A 56 9.01 -1.30 -0.55
C VAL A 56 8.67 -2.67 0.02
N GLU A 57 8.81 -2.86 1.34
CA GLU A 57 8.45 -4.12 2.01
C GLU A 57 7.01 -4.52 1.69
N TYR A 58 6.07 -3.60 1.87
CA TYR A 58 4.65 -3.87 1.62
C TYR A 58 4.29 -3.95 0.14
N ALA A 59 4.93 -3.15 -0.72
CA ALA A 59 4.71 -3.22 -2.17
C ALA A 59 5.11 -4.59 -2.74
N LYS A 60 6.20 -5.20 -2.25
CA LYS A 60 6.59 -6.56 -2.64
C LYS A 60 5.55 -7.59 -2.26
N ARG A 61 4.98 -7.50 -1.05
CA ARG A 61 3.92 -8.43 -0.61
C ARG A 61 2.64 -8.26 -1.40
N ALA A 62 2.27 -7.02 -1.73
CA ALA A 62 1.13 -6.75 -2.61
C ALA A 62 1.36 -7.31 -4.02
N GLU A 63 2.54 -7.06 -4.59
CA GLU A 63 2.94 -7.58 -5.91
C GLU A 63 2.89 -9.12 -5.95
N GLU A 64 3.48 -9.79 -4.96
CA GLU A 64 3.51 -11.26 -4.86
C GLU A 64 2.09 -11.86 -4.83
N LEU A 65 1.19 -11.31 -4.01
CA LEU A 65 -0.18 -11.81 -3.92
C LEU A 65 -1.00 -11.55 -5.18
N ILE A 66 -0.80 -10.40 -5.84
CA ILE A 66 -1.45 -10.11 -7.13
C ILE A 66 -0.95 -11.06 -8.21
N LEU A 67 0.36 -11.31 -8.27
CA LEU A 67 0.93 -12.27 -9.22
C LEU A 67 0.39 -13.68 -9.00
N LEU A 68 0.26 -14.10 -7.74
CA LEU A 68 -0.29 -15.41 -7.39
C LEU A 68 -1.77 -15.55 -7.77
N LYS A 69 -2.56 -14.49 -7.59
CA LYS A 69 -4.03 -14.51 -7.78
C LYS A 69 -4.44 -14.23 -9.22
N ASP A 70 -3.87 -13.18 -9.81
CA ASP A 70 -4.35 -12.55 -11.04
C ASP A 70 -3.34 -12.69 -12.21
N GLY A 71 -2.09 -13.04 -11.92
CA GLY A 71 -1.02 -13.20 -12.92
C GLY A 71 -0.33 -11.90 -13.35
N GLU A 72 0.64 -12.00 -14.27
CA GLU A 72 1.49 -10.87 -14.68
C GLU A 72 0.76 -9.76 -15.46
N TRP A 73 -0.41 -10.07 -16.01
CA TRP A 73 -1.27 -9.15 -16.77
C TRP A 73 -2.23 -8.35 -15.88
N ALA A 74 -2.15 -8.51 -14.55
CA ALA A 74 -2.99 -7.79 -13.61
C ALA A 74 -2.85 -6.26 -13.79
N PRO A 75 -3.94 -5.51 -14.06
CA PRO A 75 -3.87 -4.09 -14.36
C PRO A 75 -3.27 -3.23 -13.25
N ASN A 76 -3.47 -3.66 -12.01
CA ASN A 76 -2.98 -3.00 -10.80
C ASN A 76 -1.51 -3.33 -10.48
N LEU A 77 -0.83 -4.22 -11.22
CA LEU A 77 0.56 -4.57 -10.95
C LEU A 77 1.53 -3.42 -11.24
N ARG A 78 1.18 -2.55 -12.20
CA ARG A 78 2.03 -1.44 -12.65
C ARG A 78 2.40 -0.49 -11.51
N ILE A 79 1.46 -0.17 -10.62
CA ILE A 79 1.72 0.77 -9.51
C ILE A 79 2.81 0.23 -8.56
N TRP A 80 2.82 -1.08 -8.33
CA TRP A 80 3.83 -1.72 -7.47
C TRP A 80 5.18 -1.76 -8.17
N LYS A 81 5.23 -2.08 -9.47
CA LYS A 81 6.47 -2.02 -10.25
C LYS A 81 7.08 -0.62 -10.26
N GLU A 82 6.26 0.42 -10.41
CA GLU A 82 6.71 1.82 -10.35
C GLU A 82 7.26 2.18 -8.96
N LEU A 83 6.54 1.86 -7.89
CA LEU A 83 6.98 2.09 -6.51
C LEU A 83 8.27 1.33 -6.21
N LEU A 84 8.39 0.07 -6.60
CA LEU A 84 9.58 -0.75 -6.36
C LEU A 84 10.79 -0.28 -7.16
N LYS A 85 10.58 0.29 -8.36
CA LYS A 85 11.64 0.84 -9.20
C LYS A 85 12.24 2.13 -8.63
N ASP A 86 11.37 3.06 -8.21
CA ASP A 86 11.80 4.32 -7.60
C ASP A 86 10.81 4.76 -6.52
N PRO A 87 10.99 4.32 -5.25
CA PRO A 87 10.06 4.63 -4.18
C PRO A 87 9.95 6.12 -3.90
N LYS A 88 11.07 6.87 -4.02
CA LYS A 88 11.11 8.31 -3.72
C LYS A 88 10.62 9.17 -4.88
N GLY A 89 10.74 8.68 -6.12
CA GLY A 89 10.16 9.29 -7.31
C GLY A 89 8.70 8.92 -7.57
N HIS A 90 8.17 7.89 -6.90
CA HIS A 90 6.77 7.49 -7.00
C HIS A 90 5.84 8.62 -6.52
N TRP A 91 4.69 8.79 -7.18
CA TRP A 91 3.76 9.92 -6.94
C TRP A 91 3.27 10.03 -5.49
N SER A 92 3.27 8.92 -4.75
CA SER A 92 2.85 8.89 -3.35
C SER A 92 3.93 9.36 -2.38
N TYR A 93 5.19 9.48 -2.77
CA TYR A 93 6.28 9.80 -1.84
C TYR A 93 6.09 11.16 -1.18
N GLY A 94 6.13 11.18 0.15
CA GLY A 94 6.06 12.41 0.93
C GLY A 94 4.74 13.18 0.82
N ARG A 95 3.69 12.60 0.22
CA ARG A 95 2.40 13.26 -0.02
C ARG A 95 1.70 13.74 1.26
N ARG A 96 2.04 13.14 2.40
CA ARG A 96 1.52 13.47 3.73
C ARG A 96 2.63 13.94 4.68
N ARG A 97 3.73 14.46 4.13
CA ARG A 97 4.76 15.21 4.88
C ARG A 97 4.36 16.68 4.86
N GLY A 98 3.44 17.06 5.73
CA GLY A 98 2.92 18.42 5.88
C GLY A 98 2.33 18.60 7.26
#